data_AF-A0A4S2MMS8-F1
#
_entry.id   AF-A0A4S2MMS8-F1
#
_cell.length_a   1.000
_cell.length_b   1.000
_cell.length_c   1.000
_cell.angle_alpha   90.00
_cell.angle_beta   90.00
_cell.angle_gamma   90.00
#
_symmetry.space_group_name_H-M   'P 1'
#
loop_
_entity.id
_entity.type
_entity.pdbx_description
1 polymer ?
#
loop_
_entity_poly.entity_id
_entity_poly.type
_entity_poly.pdbx_seq_one_letter_code
_entity_poly.pdbx_strand_id
1 'polypeptide(L)'
;LTSIVAVTGLARHPFDSWRASQTNTMWLRDLLPKDIPRIRAFTYGYDSRVEKSINNSTISDYAWQILGEFGYLYQTSKKRRPLIFIAHSLGALL
;
A
#
# COMPACT_ATOMS: atom_id res chain seq x y z
N LEU A 1 -0.45 -17.84 -5.12
CA LEU A 1 0.10 -16.84 -4.18
C LEU A 1 -0.77 -15.60 -4.31
N THR A 2 -1.55 -15.29 -3.29
CA THR A 2 -2.33 -14.05 -3.22
C THR A 2 -1.38 -12.91 -2.84
N SER A 3 -1.57 -11.73 -3.44
CA SER A 3 -0.77 -10.55 -3.11
C SER A 3 -1.65 -9.49 -2.45
N ILE A 4 -1.18 -8.93 -1.35
CA ILE A 4 -1.80 -7.80 -0.66
C ILE A 4 -0.99 -6.55 -0.94
N VAL A 5 -1.69 -5.45 -1.17
CA VAL A 5 -1.14 -4.10 -1.23
C VAL A 5 -1.77 -3.29 -0.10
N ALA A 6 -0.95 -2.88 0.86
CA ALA A 6 -1.37 -2.11 2.01
C ALA A 6 -1.07 -0.62 1.77
N VAL A 7 -2.09 0.18 1.51
CA VAL A 7 -1.99 1.60 1.14
C VAL A 7 -2.13 2.48 2.38
N THR A 8 -1.11 3.28 2.68
CA THR A 8 -1.10 4.11 3.89
C THR A 8 -1.90 5.41 3.74
N GLY A 9 -2.23 6.02 4.88
CA GLY A 9 -2.86 7.34 4.91
C GLY A 9 -1.86 8.49 4.69
N LEU A 10 -2.41 9.71 4.64
CA LEU A 10 -1.67 10.95 4.43
C LEU A 10 -0.48 11.12 5.40
N ALA A 11 0.68 11.50 4.85
CA ALA A 11 1.91 11.83 5.56
C ALA A 11 2.40 10.72 6.50
N ARG A 12 2.10 9.45 6.20
CA ARG A 12 2.55 8.31 6.98
C ARG A 12 3.62 7.51 6.26
N HIS A 13 4.54 6.95 7.05
CA HIS A 13 5.56 6.04 6.54
C HIS A 13 4.90 4.68 6.18
N PRO A 14 5.16 4.12 4.98
CA PRO A 14 4.49 2.92 4.49
C PRO A 14 4.64 1.72 5.42
N PHE A 15 5.80 1.54 6.03
CA PHE A 15 6.05 0.42 6.94
C PHE A 15 5.48 0.67 8.35
N ASP A 16 5.71 1.87 8.89
CA ASP A 16 5.37 2.15 10.28
C ASP A 16 3.87 2.27 10.51
N SER A 17 3.11 2.60 9.45
CA SER A 17 1.64 2.61 9.50
C SER A 17 1.03 1.26 9.86
N TRP A 18 1.76 0.17 9.61
CA TRP A 18 1.30 -1.20 9.86
C TRP A 18 2.13 -1.90 10.95
N ARG A 19 3.01 -1.16 11.63
CA ARG A 19 3.85 -1.68 12.72
C ARG A 19 3.28 -1.26 14.07
N ALA A 20 3.13 -2.23 14.98
CA ALA A 20 2.83 -1.95 16.36
C ALA A 20 3.98 -1.19 17.02
N SER A 21 3.70 -0.04 17.64
CA SER A 21 4.71 0.83 18.25
C SER A 21 5.44 0.20 19.44
N GLN A 22 4.75 -0.63 20.22
CA GLN A 22 5.29 -1.21 21.46
C GLN A 22 6.17 -2.43 21.20
N THR A 23 5.79 -3.28 20.25
CA THR A 23 6.47 -4.57 20.01
C THR A 23 7.32 -4.58 18.74
N ASN A 24 7.28 -3.50 17.95
CA ASN A 24 7.84 -3.43 16.60
C ASN A 24 7.33 -4.51 15.63
N THR A 25 6.24 -5.20 15.98
CA THR A 25 5.63 -6.23 15.13
C THR A 25 4.93 -5.58 13.94
N MET A 26 5.33 -5.94 12.71
CA MET A 26 4.66 -5.51 11.49
C MET A 26 3.75 -6.64 11.02
N TRP A 27 2.45 -6.53 11.29
CA TRP A 27 1.54 -7.68 11.20
C TRP A 27 1.44 -8.28 9.80
N LEU A 28 1.54 -7.48 8.73
CA LEU A 28 1.52 -7.98 7.34
C LEU A 28 2.72 -8.88 7.01
N ARG A 29 3.88 -8.66 7.67
CA ARG A 29 5.10 -9.46 7.48
C ARG A 29 5.25 -10.56 8.53
N ASP A 30 4.97 -10.23 9.79
CA ASP A 30 5.38 -11.06 10.94
C ASP A 30 4.28 -12.01 11.41
N LEU A 31 3.01 -11.70 11.13
CA LEU A 31 1.85 -12.45 11.61
C LEU A 31 1.07 -13.07 10.45
N LEU A 32 0.70 -12.26 9.46
CA LEU A 32 -0.17 -12.67 8.36
C LEU A 32 0.33 -13.91 7.58
N PRO A 33 1.63 -14.09 7.31
CA PRO A 33 2.10 -15.31 6.62
C PRO A 33 1.96 -16.60 7.45
N LYS A 34 1.78 -16.49 8.77
CA LYS A 34 1.55 -17.64 9.66
C LYS A 34 0.11 -18.13 9.55
N ASP A 35 -0.85 -17.21 9.45
CA ASP A 35 -2.28 -17.52 9.36
C ASP A 35 -2.70 -17.87 7.92
N ILE A 36 -2.11 -17.20 6.93
CA ILE A 36 -2.40 -17.42 5.51
C ILE A 36 -1.10 -17.80 4.80
N PRO A 37 -0.77 -19.11 4.74
CA PRO A 37 0.37 -19.58 4.00
C PRO A 37 0.28 -19.14 2.53
N ARG A 38 1.43 -18.93 1.88
CA ARG A 38 1.48 -18.59 0.45
C ARG A 38 0.87 -17.21 0.11
N ILE A 39 0.95 -16.26 1.04
CA ILE A 39 0.64 -14.84 0.84
C ILE A 39 1.91 -14.00 0.67
N ARG A 40 1.79 -12.86 -0.02
CA ARG A 40 2.81 -11.81 -0.05
C ARG A 40 2.14 -10.47 0.23
N ALA A 41 2.78 -9.62 1.01
CA ALA A 41 2.28 -8.28 1.28
C ALA A 41 3.29 -7.22 0.83
N PHE A 42 2.78 -6.15 0.25
CA PHE A 42 3.52 -4.94 -0.10
C PHE A 42 2.92 -3.77 0.66
N THR A 43 3.74 -2.82 1.08
CA THR A 43 3.27 -1.56 1.65
C THR A 43 3.47 -0.46 0.63
N TYR A 44 2.43 0.31 0.36
CA TYR A 44 2.47 1.44 -0.57
C TYR A 44 2.37 2.75 0.19
N GLY A 45 3.35 3.62 -0.04
CA GLY A 45 3.37 4.99 0.45
C GLY A 45 3.52 5.93 -0.73
N TYR A 46 2.79 7.03 -0.69
CA TYR A 46 2.85 8.12 -1.66
C TYR A 46 3.27 9.39 -0.94
N ASP A 47 3.99 10.26 -1.63
CA ASP A 47 4.40 11.54 -1.06
C ASP A 47 3.18 12.44 -0.91
N SER A 48 2.61 12.39 0.28
CA SER A 48 1.42 13.13 0.69
C SER A 48 1.79 14.31 1.58
N ARG A 49 3.07 14.69 1.64
CA ARG A 49 3.49 15.87 2.37
C ARG A 49 2.94 17.09 1.62
N VAL A 50 1.94 17.72 2.23
CA VAL A 50 1.45 19.03 1.81
C VAL A 50 2.50 20.06 2.23
N GLU A 51 3.64 20.11 1.55
CA GLU A 51 4.53 21.26 1.66
C GLU A 51 3.79 22.45 1.05
N LYS A 52 3.58 23.47 1.89
CA LYS A 52 2.64 24.59 1.78
C LYS A 52 2.68 25.43 0.47
N SER A 53 3.45 25.07 -0.56
CA SER A 53 3.61 25.92 -1.73
C SER A 53 3.94 25.26 -3.08
N ILE A 54 4.00 23.92 -3.23
CA ILE A 54 4.52 23.34 -4.51
C ILE A 54 3.67 22.21 -5.12
N ASN A 55 3.05 21.32 -4.35
CA ASN A 55 2.30 20.19 -4.93
C ASN A 55 0.79 20.45 -4.96
N ASN A 56 0.29 20.87 -6.13
CA ASN A 56 -1.14 20.92 -6.46
C ASN A 56 -1.73 19.53 -6.81
N SER A 57 -1.03 18.44 -6.45
CA SER A 57 -1.47 17.07 -6.73
C SER A 57 -2.79 16.78 -6.01
N THR A 58 -3.80 16.47 -6.81
CA THR A 58 -5.13 16.09 -6.35
C THR A 58 -5.15 14.63 -5.91
N ILE A 59 -6.18 14.24 -5.16
CA ILE A 59 -6.46 12.83 -4.83
C ILE A 59 -6.47 11.97 -6.09
N SER A 60 -7.02 12.51 -7.20
CA SER A 60 -7.07 11.82 -8.49
C SER A 60 -5.69 11.56 -9.08
N ASP A 61 -4.73 12.47 -8.91
CA ASP A 61 -3.36 12.26 -9.43
C ASP A 61 -2.67 11.08 -8.72
N TYR A 62 -2.83 10.98 -7.40
CA TYR A 62 -2.31 9.85 -6.63
C TYR A 62 -3.00 8.54 -7.01
N ALA A 63 -4.32 8.55 -7.21
CA ALA A 63 -5.06 7.37 -7.64
C ALA A 63 -4.58 6.89 -9.03
N TRP A 64 -4.41 7.80 -9.98
CA TRP A 64 -3.87 7.47 -11.31
C TRP A 64 -2.46 6.91 -11.26
N GLN A 65 -1.60 7.46 -10.41
CA GLN A 65 -0.25 6.93 -10.22
C GLN A 65 -0.28 5.49 -9.68
N ILE A 66 -1.07 5.23 -8.63
CA ILE A 66 -1.24 3.90 -8.04
C ILE A 66 -1.77 2.92 -9.10
N LEU A 67 -2.81 3.31 -9.84
CA LEU A 67 -3.39 2.48 -10.91
C LEU A 67 -2.38 2.19 -12.02
N GLY A 68 -1.55 3.17 -12.41
CA GLY A 68 -0.49 3.00 -13.40
C GLY A 68 0.57 1.99 -12.95
N GLU A 69 1.07 2.15 -11.73
CA GLU A 69 2.11 1.29 -11.16
C GLU A 69 1.60 -0.15 -10.96
N PHE A 70 0.44 -0.34 -10.31
CA PHE A 70 -0.11 -1.68 -10.10
C PHE A 70 -0.68 -2.30 -11.38
N GLY A 71 -1.26 -1.49 -12.27
CA GLY A 71 -1.74 -1.92 -13.57
C GLY A 71 -0.61 -2.46 -14.43
N TYR A 72 0.54 -1.78 -14.46
CA TYR A 72 1.75 -2.25 -15.13
C TYR A 72 2.27 -3.56 -14.54
N LEU A 73 2.38 -3.64 -13.21
CA LEU A 73 2.83 -4.86 -12.51
C LEU A 73 1.89 -6.05 -12.75
N TYR A 74 0.59 -5.80 -12.83
CA TYR A 74 -0.41 -6.83 -13.08
C TYR A 74 -0.35 -7.34 -14.53
N GLN A 75 -0.20 -6.43 -15.50
CA GLN A 75 -0.11 -6.77 -16.93
C GLN A 75 1.18 -7.52 -17.28
N THR A 76 2.30 -7.15 -16.67
CA THR A 76 3.61 -7.78 -16.92
C THR A 76 3.78 -9.13 -16.20
N SER A 77 2.93 -9.43 -15.22
CA SER A 77 2.96 -10.70 -14.51
C SER A 77 2.48 -11.86 -15.39
N LYS A 78 3.36 -12.84 -15.64
CA LYS A 78 3.03 -14.11 -16.35
C LYS A 78 1.93 -14.93 -15.68
N LYS A 79 1.59 -14.66 -14.42
CA LYS A 79 0.52 -15.34 -13.67
C LYS A 79 -0.49 -14.31 -13.19
N ARG A 80 -1.73 -14.41 -13.66
CA ARG A 80 -2.86 -13.70 -13.07
C ARG A 80 -3.09 -14.26 -11.66
N ARG A 81 -2.96 -13.40 -10.66
CA ARG A 81 -3.08 -13.77 -9.24
C ARG A 81 -4.03 -12.77 -8.59
N PRO A 82 -4.85 -13.19 -7.61
CA PRO A 82 -5.66 -12.26 -6.85
C PRO A 82 -4.79 -11.18 -6.21
N LEU A 83 -5.21 -9.93 -6.40
CA LEU A 83 -4.63 -8.73 -5.79
C LEU A 83 -5.68 -8.15 -4.83
N ILE A 84 -5.31 -7.99 -3.57
CA ILE A 84 -6.19 -7.47 -2.52
C ILE A 84 -5.59 -6.17 -2.00
N PHE A 85 -6.39 -5.10 -1.96
CA PHE A 85 -5.99 -3.84 -1.37
C PHE A 85 -6.51 -3.75 0.07
N ILE A 86 -5.63 -3.31 0.97
CA ILE A 86 -6.00 -2.92 2.34
C ILE A 86 -5.59 -1.46 2.46
N ALA A 87 -6.55 -0.58 2.68
CA ALA A 87 -6.31 0.85 2.66
C ALA A 87 -6.81 1.50 3.95
N HIS A 88 -6.10 2.54 4.40
CA HIS A 88 -6.42 3.23 5.64
C HIS A 88 -6.57 4.75 5.43
N SER A 89 -7.64 5.33 6.00
CA SER A 89 -7.93 6.77 5.95
C SER A 89 -7.94 7.30 4.51
N LEU A 90 -7.19 8.36 4.18
CA LEU A 90 -7.10 8.90 2.81
C LEU A 90 -6.69 7.84 1.79
N GLY A 91 -5.87 6.85 2.17
CA GLY A 91 -5.49 5.77 1.27
C GLY A 91 -6.68 4.96 0.75
N ALA A 92 -7.83 4.96 1.44
CA ALA A 92 -9.04 4.27 1.00
C ALA A 92 -9.86 5.05 -0.04
N LEU A 93 -9.53 6.33 -0.27
CA LEU A 93 -10.10 7.15 -1.34
C LEU A 93 -9.30 7.07 -2.66
N LEU A 94 -8.12 6.44 -2.60
CA LEU A 94 -7.22 6.21 -3.74
C LEU A 94 -7.48 4.83 -4.35
#